data_AF-A0AAE9YWU0-F1
#
_entry.id   AF-A0AAE9YWU0-F1
#
_cell.length_a   1.000
_cell.length_b   1.000
_cell.length_c   1.000
_cell.angle_alpha   90.00
_cell.angle_beta   90.00
_cell.angle_gamma   90.00
#
_symmetry.space_group_name_H-M   'P 1'
#
loop_
_entity.id
_entity.type
_entity.pdbx_description
1 polymer ?
#
loop_
_entity_poly.entity_id
_entity_poly.type
_entity_poly.pdbx_seq_one_letter_code
_entity_poly.pdbx_strand_id
1 'polypeptide(L)'
;MTLCLLFAKPALAIEQEIHGLLELRYTVTDGIDSYLTGDYGKFQFPDGNRFSLSQAAINYQLHWQDKFSLHLIANGFANSVKNNLGFTESYFQYKQLPSDTGYRFTLRGGLMYPKVSMTNKLSGWASPYTLSYSTLNAWLGEELRHQGVDFTLTRLGRYSGSEHDFELTVTAFQGNDPAGAVLAWHGWTMSSRQTLPYETQALPNSHIGFVPENSDMFLELDHRIGFQISSQWTWHKHGRILLGYYDNQADPKVVKNVQWAWRTRLSHLGIKWQLAQGVEFISQYLRGNTLMQTTSGSADLVNNDYDSGFVMLSKKINRHRLSTRLETFSVSDKDSFTFDDNNEHGKAFTLNYSYRLHKQVFLQTEFNWLDSHRPSRAGKGHNENLIERQLQFAVRYFF
;
A
#
# COMPACT_ATOMS: atom_id res chain seq x y z
N MET A 1 -65.61 -3.49 -17.61
CA MET A 1 -64.46 -4.27 -17.11
C MET A 1 -63.27 -3.32 -17.10
N THR A 2 -63.02 -2.67 -15.97
CA THR A 2 -62.02 -1.59 -15.88
C THR A 2 -60.69 -2.18 -15.43
N LEU A 3 -59.72 -2.23 -16.33
CA LEU A 3 -58.37 -2.72 -16.09
C LEU A 3 -57.60 -1.65 -15.28
N CYS A 4 -57.42 -1.86 -13.98
CA CYS A 4 -56.50 -1.06 -13.17
C CYS A 4 -55.06 -1.52 -13.44
N LEU A 5 -54.33 -0.74 -14.23
CA LEU A 5 -52.87 -0.83 -14.34
C LEU A 5 -52.24 -0.17 -13.11
N LEU A 6 -51.79 -0.99 -12.16
CA LEU A 6 -50.96 -0.56 -11.04
C LEU A 6 -49.53 -0.30 -11.55
N PHE A 7 -49.20 0.98 -11.77
CA PHE A 7 -47.82 1.41 -11.93
C PHE A 7 -47.13 1.47 -10.55
N ALA A 8 -46.58 0.35 -10.09
CA ALA A 8 -45.63 0.38 -8.99
C ALA A 8 -44.31 0.98 -9.52
N LYS A 9 -43.90 2.15 -9.01
CA LYS A 9 -42.55 2.66 -9.25
C LYS A 9 -41.56 1.63 -8.67
N PRO A 10 -40.50 1.23 -9.39
CA PRO A 10 -39.48 0.36 -8.81
C PRO A 10 -38.92 1.08 -7.57
N ALA A 11 -39.12 0.50 -6.39
CA ALA A 11 -38.52 1.00 -5.17
C ALA A 11 -37.01 0.81 -5.28
N LEU A 12 -36.26 1.91 -5.30
CA LEU A 12 -34.80 1.86 -5.25
C LEU A 12 -34.39 1.55 -3.82
N ALA A 13 -33.95 0.32 -3.56
CA ALA A 13 -33.29 -0.03 -2.31
C ALA A 13 -31.88 0.59 -2.33
N ILE A 14 -31.63 1.45 -1.35
CA ILE A 14 -30.34 2.08 -1.10
C ILE A 14 -29.93 1.70 0.32
N GLU A 15 -28.78 1.08 0.46
CA GLU A 15 -28.18 0.73 1.75
C GLU A 15 -26.92 1.57 1.98
N GLN A 16 -26.74 2.04 3.22
CA GLN A 16 -25.60 2.85 3.62
C GLN A 16 -24.88 2.19 4.78
N GLU A 17 -23.58 2.04 4.64
CA GLU A 17 -22.70 1.53 5.69
C GLU A 17 -21.60 2.55 5.97
N ILE A 18 -21.35 2.81 7.24
CA ILE A 18 -20.21 3.61 7.70
C ILE A 18 -19.40 2.73 8.62
N HIS A 19 -18.11 2.61 8.31
CA HIS A 19 -17.11 2.02 9.19
C HIS A 19 -16.01 3.03 9.45
N GLY A 20 -15.36 2.91 10.60
CA GLY A 20 -14.22 3.76 10.91
C GLY A 20 -13.11 3.09 11.68
N LEU A 21 -11.98 3.79 11.77
CA LEU A 21 -10.83 3.46 12.58
C LEU A 21 -10.31 4.73 13.25
N LEU A 22 -10.12 4.68 14.56
CA LEU A 22 -9.28 5.62 15.30
C LEU A 22 -8.13 4.86 15.94
N GLU A 23 -6.91 5.35 15.75
CA GLU A 23 -5.70 4.72 16.25
C GLU A 23 -4.82 5.73 16.99
N LEU A 24 -4.67 5.49 18.29
CA LEU A 24 -3.76 6.23 19.15
C LEU A 24 -2.54 5.37 19.45
N ARG A 25 -1.34 5.94 19.39
CA ARG A 25 -0.09 5.25 19.71
C ARG A 25 0.75 6.03 20.71
N TYR A 26 1.45 5.29 21.56
CA TYR A 26 2.67 5.72 22.23
C TYR A 26 3.84 4.96 21.60
N THR A 27 4.81 5.70 21.08
CA THR A 27 5.95 5.14 20.34
C THR A 27 7.24 5.56 21.02
N VAL A 28 8.20 4.64 21.08
CA VAL A 28 9.60 4.88 21.43
C VAL A 28 10.45 4.41 20.26
N THR A 29 11.15 5.32 19.60
CA THR A 29 12.07 5.04 18.50
C THR A 29 13.50 5.29 18.97
N ASP A 30 14.41 4.40 18.56
CA ASP A 30 15.87 4.54 18.62
C ASP A 30 16.35 4.56 17.16
N GLY A 31 16.73 5.73 16.65
CA GLY A 31 17.02 5.93 15.23
C GLY A 31 17.44 7.36 14.89
N ILE A 32 17.10 7.82 13.68
CA ILE A 32 17.37 9.18 13.21
C ILE A 32 16.06 9.91 12.86
N ASP A 33 16.17 11.12 12.32
CA ASP A 33 14.98 11.88 11.91
C ASP A 33 14.19 11.17 10.81
N SER A 34 12.88 11.37 10.83
CA SER A 34 11.93 10.66 9.98
C SER A 34 12.15 10.95 8.49
N TYR A 35 11.94 9.94 7.66
CA TYR A 35 11.86 10.12 6.21
C TYR A 35 10.82 11.18 5.78
N LEU A 36 9.77 11.38 6.58
CA LEU A 36 8.73 12.38 6.32
C LEU A 36 9.23 13.82 6.45
N THR A 37 10.34 14.03 7.15
CA THR A 37 10.98 15.35 7.32
C THR A 37 12.14 15.58 6.35
N GLY A 38 12.30 14.72 5.33
CA GLY A 38 13.41 14.81 4.38
C GLY A 38 14.73 14.35 4.98
N ASP A 39 14.69 13.31 5.82
CA ASP A 39 15.86 12.58 6.29
C ASP A 39 15.75 11.08 5.91
N TYR A 40 16.58 10.21 6.47
CA TYR A 40 16.73 8.80 6.08
C TYR A 40 16.21 7.79 7.11
N GLY A 41 15.58 8.27 8.19
CA GLY A 41 15.05 7.38 9.23
C GLY A 41 13.98 6.47 8.68
N LYS A 42 14.07 5.18 9.02
CA LYS A 42 13.24 4.14 8.39
C LYS A 42 11.86 4.03 9.01
N PHE A 43 11.58 4.78 10.06
CA PHE A 43 10.29 4.84 10.73
C PHE A 43 9.60 6.19 10.56
N GLN A 44 8.25 6.18 10.63
CA GLN A 44 7.41 7.38 10.57
C GLN A 44 7.77 8.42 11.65
N PHE A 45 8.19 7.95 12.83
CA PHE A 45 8.45 8.80 13.98
C PHE A 45 9.95 8.83 14.26
N PRO A 46 10.55 10.02 14.43
CA PRO A 46 11.98 10.18 14.68
C PRO A 46 12.35 9.63 16.07
N ASP A 47 13.65 9.67 16.37
CA ASP A 47 14.22 9.30 17.67
C ASP A 47 13.46 9.92 18.87
N GLY A 48 13.39 9.14 19.95
CA GLY A 48 12.72 9.53 21.19
C GLY A 48 11.32 8.94 21.33
N ASN A 49 10.52 9.56 22.21
CA ASN A 49 9.19 9.08 22.56
C ASN A 49 8.07 10.08 22.22
N ARG A 50 6.88 9.58 21.89
CA ARG A 50 5.72 10.43 21.59
C ARG A 50 4.39 9.72 21.68
N PHE A 51 3.36 10.51 21.96
CA PHE A 51 1.96 10.15 21.72
C PHE A 51 1.52 10.71 20.37
N SER A 52 0.74 9.93 19.61
CA SER A 52 0.23 10.35 18.30
C SER A 52 -1.15 9.78 18.02
N LEU A 53 -1.97 10.57 17.32
CA LEU A 53 -3.08 10.05 16.52
C LEU A 53 -2.48 9.55 15.20
N SER A 54 -2.11 8.27 15.20
CA SER A 54 -1.36 7.64 14.11
C SER A 54 -2.22 7.40 12.88
N GLN A 55 -3.53 7.24 13.04
CA GLN A 55 -4.47 7.14 11.93
C GLN A 55 -5.90 7.43 12.40
N ALA A 56 -6.65 8.18 11.60
CA ALA A 56 -8.10 8.23 11.63
C ALA A 56 -8.62 7.90 10.24
N ALA A 57 -9.58 6.97 10.12
CA ALA A 57 -10.15 6.59 8.84
C ALA A 57 -11.66 6.46 8.89
N ILE A 58 -12.30 6.82 7.79
CA ILE A 58 -13.74 6.62 7.55
C ILE A 58 -13.89 5.89 6.21
N ASN A 59 -14.69 4.84 6.20
CA ASN A 59 -15.09 4.07 5.03
C ASN A 59 -16.61 4.15 4.91
N TYR A 60 -17.08 4.88 3.92
CA TYR A 60 -18.49 5.00 3.58
C TYR A 60 -18.80 4.17 2.34
N GLN A 61 -19.83 3.34 2.44
CA GLN A 61 -20.32 2.51 1.35
C GLN A 61 -21.80 2.81 1.10
N LEU A 62 -22.14 2.97 -0.17
CA LEU A 62 -23.51 3.15 -0.64
C LEU A 62 -23.79 2.03 -1.64
N HIS A 63 -24.74 1.15 -1.35
CA HIS A 63 -25.14 0.05 -2.23
C HIS A 63 -26.49 0.35 -2.86
N TRP A 64 -26.64 0.06 -4.15
CA TRP A 64 -27.93 0.16 -4.83
C TRP A 64 -28.20 -1.06 -5.72
N GLN A 65 -29.41 -1.61 -5.59
CA GLN A 65 -29.94 -2.72 -6.39
C GLN A 65 -29.03 -3.98 -6.44
N ASP A 66 -28.30 -4.27 -5.35
CA ASP A 66 -27.43 -5.44 -5.17
C ASP A 66 -26.28 -5.63 -6.18
N LYS A 67 -26.12 -4.71 -7.13
CA LYS A 67 -25.15 -4.81 -8.22
C LYS A 67 -24.13 -3.69 -8.20
N PHE A 68 -24.47 -2.57 -7.60
CA PHE A 68 -23.67 -1.39 -7.72
C PHE A 68 -23.38 -0.80 -6.35
N SER A 69 -22.21 -0.18 -6.25
CA SER A 69 -21.72 0.36 -5.00
C SER A 69 -20.82 1.57 -5.24
N LEU A 70 -20.91 2.57 -4.36
CA LEU A 70 -19.92 3.64 -4.23
C LEU A 70 -19.15 3.40 -2.94
N HIS A 71 -17.82 3.43 -3.05
CA HIS A 71 -16.91 3.30 -1.90
C HIS A 71 -16.10 4.59 -1.76
N LEU A 72 -16.15 5.21 -0.59
CA LEU A 72 -15.38 6.40 -0.24
C LEU A 72 -14.57 6.10 1.03
N ILE A 73 -13.25 6.09 0.93
CA ILE A 73 -12.34 5.86 2.05
C ILE A 73 -11.46 7.09 2.24
N ALA A 74 -11.60 7.74 3.38
CA ALA A 74 -10.78 8.88 3.79
C ALA A 74 -9.88 8.50 4.96
N ASN A 75 -8.66 9.02 4.96
CA ASN A 75 -7.68 8.86 6.03
C ASN A 75 -7.19 10.24 6.50
N GLY A 76 -6.80 10.32 7.76
CA GLY A 76 -6.09 11.45 8.33
C GLY A 76 -5.03 11.05 9.34
N PHE A 77 -3.97 11.86 9.45
CA PHE A 77 -2.75 11.56 10.19
C PHE A 77 -2.26 12.76 11.01
N ALA A 78 -2.04 12.64 12.32
CA ALA A 78 -1.50 13.75 13.11
C ALA A 78 0.03 13.67 13.23
N ASN A 79 0.76 13.96 12.14
CA ASN A 79 2.21 13.76 12.07
C ASN A 79 3.00 14.95 11.50
N SER A 80 2.52 16.19 11.70
CA SER A 80 3.16 17.45 11.29
C SER A 80 3.33 17.67 9.78
N VAL A 81 2.95 16.72 8.93
CA VAL A 81 2.90 16.91 7.47
C VAL A 81 1.66 17.73 7.10
N LYS A 82 1.79 18.62 6.10
CA LYS A 82 0.68 19.43 5.59
C LYS A 82 -0.33 18.54 4.84
N ASN A 83 -1.59 19.00 4.73
CA ASN A 83 -2.67 18.29 4.02
C ASN A 83 -2.89 16.85 4.51
N ASN A 84 -2.93 16.70 5.83
CA ASN A 84 -2.94 15.41 6.50
C ASN A 84 -4.31 14.73 6.58
N LEU A 85 -5.27 15.09 5.73
CA LEU A 85 -6.59 14.45 5.60
C LEU A 85 -7.03 14.43 4.14
N GLY A 86 -7.43 13.25 3.63
CA GLY A 86 -7.82 13.10 2.23
C GLY A 86 -8.39 11.72 1.91
N PHE A 87 -8.98 11.59 0.71
CA PHE A 87 -9.47 10.32 0.20
C PHE A 87 -8.32 9.44 -0.29
N THR A 88 -8.19 8.24 0.25
CA THR A 88 -7.21 7.24 -0.23
C THR A 88 -7.82 6.27 -1.24
N GLU A 89 -9.14 6.12 -1.24
CA GLU A 89 -9.86 5.38 -2.28
C GLU A 89 -11.21 6.06 -2.50
N SER A 90 -11.60 6.16 -3.76
CA SER A 90 -12.92 6.67 -4.15
C SER A 90 -13.29 6.05 -5.48
N TYR A 91 -14.15 5.03 -5.46
CA TYR A 91 -14.50 4.30 -6.68
C TYR A 91 -15.95 3.85 -6.70
N PHE A 92 -16.46 3.80 -7.92
CA PHE A 92 -17.71 3.12 -8.25
C PHE A 92 -17.40 1.67 -8.58
N GLN A 93 -18.29 0.76 -8.19
CA GLN A 93 -18.19 -0.65 -8.51
C GLN A 93 -19.51 -1.17 -9.05
N TYR A 94 -19.44 -1.92 -10.15
CA TYR A 94 -20.48 -2.82 -10.63
C TYR A 94 -20.04 -4.27 -10.45
N LYS A 95 -20.87 -5.09 -9.83
CA LYS A 95 -20.62 -6.51 -9.57
C LYS A 95 -21.82 -7.31 -10.02
N GLN A 96 -21.61 -8.19 -10.99
CA GLN A 96 -22.66 -9.08 -11.46
C GLN A 96 -22.95 -10.16 -10.41
N LEU A 97 -24.18 -10.68 -10.41
CA LEU A 97 -24.45 -11.99 -9.82
C LEU A 97 -23.72 -13.07 -10.63
N PRO A 98 -23.23 -14.15 -9.99
CA PRO A 98 -22.63 -15.26 -10.72
C PRO A 98 -23.60 -15.89 -11.72
N SER A 99 -23.10 -16.31 -12.88
CA SER A 99 -23.82 -17.16 -13.83
C SER A 99 -24.03 -18.57 -13.27
N ASP A 100 -24.91 -19.34 -13.90
CA ASP A 100 -25.13 -20.76 -13.58
C ASP A 100 -23.85 -21.60 -13.72
N THR A 101 -22.95 -21.18 -14.60
CA THR A 101 -21.63 -21.78 -14.81
C THR A 101 -20.55 -21.26 -13.85
N GLY A 102 -20.91 -20.40 -12.89
CA GLY A 102 -20.03 -19.89 -11.84
C GLY A 102 -19.14 -18.72 -12.21
N TYR A 103 -19.34 -18.10 -13.37
CA TYR A 103 -18.58 -16.91 -13.76
C TYR A 103 -19.22 -15.65 -13.18
N ARG A 104 -18.39 -14.75 -12.68
CA ARG A 104 -18.80 -13.43 -12.21
C ARG A 104 -17.81 -12.40 -12.70
N PHE A 105 -18.29 -11.30 -13.28
CA PHE A 105 -17.43 -10.15 -13.53
C PHE A 105 -17.69 -9.00 -12.55
N THR A 106 -16.66 -8.20 -12.31
CA THR A 106 -16.71 -6.99 -11.50
C THR A 106 -15.95 -5.89 -12.22
N LEU A 107 -16.57 -4.72 -12.32
CA LEU A 107 -15.97 -3.50 -12.83
C LEU A 107 -15.79 -2.52 -11.67
N ARG A 108 -14.62 -1.91 -11.55
CA ARG A 108 -14.39 -0.78 -10.63
C ARG A 108 -13.82 0.38 -11.41
N GLY A 109 -14.21 1.60 -11.06
CA GLY A 109 -13.70 2.83 -11.69
C GLY A 109 -13.52 3.94 -10.67
N GLY A 110 -12.33 4.53 -10.61
CA GLY A 110 -12.01 5.63 -9.70
C GLY A 110 -10.57 5.56 -9.16
N LEU A 111 -10.36 6.19 -8.00
CA LEU A 111 -9.09 6.21 -7.28
C LEU A 111 -8.96 4.94 -6.43
N MET A 112 -7.93 4.13 -6.65
CA MET A 112 -7.75 2.87 -5.95
C MET A 112 -6.28 2.45 -5.80
N TYR A 113 -6.03 1.58 -4.83
CA TYR A 113 -4.74 0.89 -4.72
C TYR A 113 -4.61 -0.23 -5.77
N PRO A 114 -3.40 -0.48 -6.29
CA PRO A 114 -3.15 -1.67 -7.10
C PRO A 114 -3.38 -2.95 -6.28
N LYS A 115 -3.84 -4.01 -6.95
CA LYS A 115 -4.09 -5.31 -6.32
C LYS A 115 -2.79 -6.07 -6.02
N VAL A 116 -2.06 -5.64 -4.99
CA VAL A 116 -0.74 -6.21 -4.62
C VAL A 116 -0.72 -6.72 -3.17
N SER A 117 -1.20 -5.93 -2.22
CA SER A 117 -1.06 -6.24 -0.79
C SER A 117 -1.82 -7.49 -0.35
N MET A 118 -1.25 -8.29 0.55
CA MET A 118 -1.91 -9.42 1.21
C MET A 118 -2.31 -9.13 2.66
N THR A 119 -1.66 -8.15 3.30
CA THR A 119 -1.80 -7.83 4.73
C THR A 119 -2.68 -6.61 5.00
N ASN A 120 -2.70 -5.63 4.10
CA ASN A 120 -3.43 -4.38 4.25
C ASN A 120 -4.83 -4.52 3.64
N LYS A 121 -5.79 -4.93 4.48
CA LYS A 121 -7.14 -5.35 4.03
C LYS A 121 -8.28 -4.81 4.90
N LEU A 122 -7.98 -4.17 6.03
CA LEU A 122 -9.00 -3.55 6.88
C LEU A 122 -9.35 -2.14 6.38
N SER A 123 -10.43 -1.56 6.92
CA SER A 123 -10.79 -0.15 6.70
C SER A 123 -9.59 0.77 6.91
N GLY A 124 -9.44 1.77 6.04
CA GLY A 124 -8.28 2.67 6.04
C GLY A 124 -6.98 2.00 5.59
N TRP A 125 -7.06 0.87 4.88
CA TRP A 125 -5.88 0.09 4.45
C TRP A 125 -5.02 -0.44 5.61
N ALA A 126 -5.62 -0.58 6.80
CA ALA A 126 -4.93 -1.08 7.98
C ALA A 126 -4.67 -2.60 7.90
N SER A 127 -3.73 -3.08 8.71
CA SER A 127 -3.37 -4.49 8.84
C SER A 127 -3.98 -5.10 10.11
N PRO A 128 -4.61 -6.30 10.04
CA PRO A 128 -5.04 -7.01 11.24
C PRO A 128 -3.88 -7.69 11.98
N TYR A 129 -2.68 -7.66 11.40
CA TYR A 129 -1.52 -8.45 11.85
C TYR A 129 -0.50 -7.62 12.64
N THR A 130 -0.22 -6.40 12.18
CA THR A 130 0.85 -5.52 12.66
C THR A 130 0.37 -4.07 12.67
N LEU A 131 1.00 -3.21 13.48
CA LEU A 131 0.84 -1.77 13.47
C LEU A 131 1.56 -1.18 12.26
N SER A 132 2.86 -1.46 12.08
CA SER A 132 3.65 -1.05 10.93
C SER A 132 3.46 -1.99 9.74
N TYR A 133 3.43 -1.43 8.53
CA TYR A 133 3.37 -2.22 7.30
C TYR A 133 4.74 -2.83 7.01
N SER A 134 4.75 -3.88 6.18
CA SER A 134 6.00 -4.40 5.61
C SER A 134 6.63 -3.35 4.72
N THR A 135 7.95 -3.38 4.52
CA THR A 135 8.65 -2.41 3.66
C THR A 135 8.00 -2.26 2.27
N LEU A 136 7.63 -3.37 1.65
CA LEU A 136 6.93 -3.35 0.37
C LEU A 136 5.54 -2.68 0.43
N ASN A 137 4.77 -2.88 1.51
CA ASN A 137 3.43 -2.31 1.62
C ASN A 137 3.50 -0.86 2.13
N ALA A 138 4.55 -0.46 2.86
CA ALA A 138 4.78 0.95 3.17
C ALA A 138 4.96 1.74 1.86
N TRP A 139 5.84 1.27 0.97
CA TRP A 139 6.05 1.89 -0.34
C TRP A 139 4.77 1.93 -1.20
N LEU A 140 3.99 0.84 -1.26
CA LEU A 140 2.69 0.87 -1.96
C LEU A 140 1.77 1.98 -1.42
N GLY A 141 1.77 2.19 -0.10
CA GLY A 141 0.98 3.22 0.57
C GLY A 141 1.49 4.64 0.35
N GLU A 142 2.77 4.80 0.04
CA GLU A 142 3.44 6.09 -0.18
C GLU A 142 3.31 6.58 -1.63
N GLU A 143 3.48 5.71 -2.62
CA GLU A 143 3.57 6.15 -4.03
C GLU A 143 2.57 5.53 -5.00
N LEU A 144 1.88 4.45 -4.62
CA LEU A 144 1.07 3.69 -5.58
C LEU A 144 -0.42 3.80 -5.29
N ARG A 145 -1.06 4.73 -5.99
CA ARG A 145 -2.50 4.90 -6.03
C ARG A 145 -2.92 5.61 -7.32
N HIS A 146 -3.68 4.90 -8.14
CA HIS A 146 -3.98 5.36 -9.49
C HIS A 146 -5.47 5.63 -9.70
N GLN A 147 -5.77 6.43 -10.72
CA GLN A 147 -7.12 6.66 -11.21
C GLN A 147 -7.33 5.78 -12.44
N GLY A 148 -8.23 4.82 -12.37
CA GLY A 148 -8.35 3.83 -13.44
C GLY A 148 -9.61 3.01 -13.40
N VAL A 149 -9.62 1.99 -14.26
CA VAL A 149 -10.70 1.01 -14.38
C VAL A 149 -10.13 -0.40 -14.22
N ASP A 150 -10.72 -1.15 -13.29
CA ASP A 150 -10.47 -2.58 -13.12
C ASP A 150 -11.58 -3.40 -13.77
N PHE A 151 -11.21 -4.39 -14.56
CA PHE A 151 -12.06 -5.50 -14.91
C PHE A 151 -11.57 -6.77 -14.23
N THR A 152 -12.44 -7.39 -13.43
CA THR A 152 -12.18 -8.66 -12.74
C THR A 152 -13.12 -9.74 -13.26
N LEU A 153 -12.59 -10.88 -13.69
CA LEU A 153 -13.34 -12.09 -14.00
C LEU A 153 -13.02 -13.16 -12.95
N THR A 154 -14.03 -13.64 -12.23
CA THR A 154 -13.93 -14.73 -11.26
C THR A 154 -14.66 -15.96 -11.78
N ARG A 155 -13.99 -17.12 -11.73
CA ARG A 155 -14.62 -18.44 -11.83
C ARG A 155 -14.75 -19.01 -10.42
N LEU A 156 -15.98 -19.18 -9.96
CA LEU A 156 -16.32 -19.70 -8.64
C LEU A 156 -16.46 -21.22 -8.69
N GLY A 157 -15.54 -21.94 -8.04
CA GLY A 157 -15.50 -23.40 -8.04
C GLY A 157 -16.75 -24.05 -7.47
N ARG A 158 -17.42 -23.37 -6.53
CA ARG A 158 -18.64 -23.89 -5.86
C ARG A 158 -19.78 -24.24 -6.83
N TYR A 159 -19.86 -23.58 -7.99
CA TYR A 159 -20.89 -23.86 -9.01
C TYR A 159 -20.59 -25.11 -9.84
N SER A 160 -19.35 -25.60 -9.79
CA SER A 160 -18.91 -26.82 -10.47
C SER A 160 -18.41 -27.89 -9.50
N GLY A 161 -18.76 -27.80 -8.21
CA GLY A 161 -18.30 -28.74 -7.17
C GLY A 161 -16.80 -28.72 -6.89
N SER A 162 -16.08 -27.67 -7.30
CA SER A 162 -14.64 -27.49 -7.08
C SER A 162 -14.37 -26.64 -5.83
N GLU A 163 -13.30 -26.97 -5.09
CA GLU A 163 -12.80 -26.15 -3.96
C GLU A 163 -11.91 -24.99 -4.40
N HIS A 164 -11.79 -24.76 -5.72
CA HIS A 164 -10.88 -23.78 -6.28
C HIS A 164 -11.63 -22.63 -6.96
N ASP A 165 -11.34 -21.40 -6.55
CA ASP A 165 -11.72 -20.19 -7.27
C ASP A 165 -10.51 -19.63 -8.01
N PHE A 166 -10.76 -19.10 -9.21
CA PHE A 166 -9.76 -18.41 -10.02
C PHE A 166 -10.26 -17.01 -10.34
N GLU A 167 -9.42 -16.01 -10.15
CA GLU A 167 -9.71 -14.62 -10.47
C GLU A 167 -8.62 -14.07 -11.39
N LEU A 168 -9.03 -13.39 -12.46
CA LEU A 168 -8.15 -12.60 -13.32
C LEU A 168 -8.61 -11.14 -13.26
N THR A 169 -7.70 -10.23 -12.97
CA THR A 169 -7.95 -8.78 -13.00
C THR A 169 -7.03 -8.12 -14.02
N VAL A 170 -7.59 -7.24 -14.84
CA VAL A 170 -6.88 -6.35 -15.73
C VAL A 170 -7.28 -4.92 -15.39
N THR A 171 -6.29 -4.05 -15.24
CA THR A 171 -6.47 -2.64 -14.90
C THR A 171 -5.82 -1.77 -15.97
N ALA A 172 -6.50 -0.70 -16.37
CA ALA A 172 -5.92 0.41 -17.12
C ALA A 172 -6.06 1.69 -16.28
N PHE A 173 -4.99 2.47 -16.15
CA PHE A 173 -4.96 3.59 -15.23
C PHE A 173 -4.07 4.75 -15.71
N GLN A 174 -4.33 5.95 -15.16
CA GLN A 174 -3.43 7.10 -15.16
C GLN A 174 -3.01 7.41 -13.70
N GLY A 175 -1.95 8.18 -13.53
CA GLY A 175 -1.31 8.45 -12.25
C GLY A 175 -0.14 7.51 -11.94
N ASN A 176 0.48 7.75 -10.78
CA ASN A 176 1.73 7.11 -10.35
C ASN A 176 2.94 7.45 -11.24
N ASP A 177 2.92 8.59 -11.94
CA ASP A 177 4.09 9.06 -12.68
C ASP A 177 5.31 9.26 -11.78
N PRO A 178 5.19 9.79 -10.54
CA PRO A 178 6.34 9.95 -9.65
C PRO A 178 6.80 8.64 -8.98
N ALA A 179 6.09 7.53 -9.16
CA ALA A 179 6.37 6.30 -8.43
C ALA A 179 7.77 5.79 -8.76
N GLY A 180 8.63 5.67 -7.75
CA GLY A 180 10.06 5.39 -7.88
C GLY A 180 10.93 6.46 -7.22
N ALA A 181 10.44 7.70 -7.12
CA ALA A 181 11.17 8.83 -6.56
C ALA A 181 11.57 8.60 -5.09
N VAL A 182 10.62 8.21 -4.24
CA VAL A 182 10.90 7.99 -2.81
C VAL A 182 11.75 6.75 -2.59
N LEU A 183 11.54 5.72 -3.42
CA LEU A 183 12.32 4.50 -3.37
C LEU A 183 13.77 4.76 -3.76
N ALA A 184 14.01 5.58 -4.78
CA ALA A 184 15.33 6.04 -5.16
C ALA A 184 15.93 6.89 -4.03
N TRP A 185 15.29 7.99 -3.66
CA TRP A 185 15.95 9.04 -2.89
C TRP A 185 15.89 8.91 -1.37
N HIS A 186 14.86 8.30 -0.76
CA HIS A 186 14.87 7.99 0.68
C HIS A 186 14.95 6.49 1.01
N GLY A 187 14.59 5.62 0.06
CA GLY A 187 14.69 4.18 0.20
C GLY A 187 13.50 3.53 0.89
N TRP A 188 13.61 2.23 1.18
CA TRP A 188 12.57 1.46 1.85
C TRP A 188 12.31 1.96 3.28
N THR A 189 11.07 1.90 3.75
CA THR A 189 10.66 2.34 5.10
C THR A 189 9.72 1.32 5.76
N MET A 190 9.61 1.34 7.08
CA MET A 190 8.59 0.61 7.85
C MET A 190 7.63 1.60 8.50
N SER A 191 6.47 1.76 7.88
CA SER A 191 5.50 2.77 8.29
C SER A 191 4.07 2.26 8.13
N SER A 192 3.13 2.84 8.87
CA SER A 192 1.70 2.70 8.60
C SER A 192 1.10 3.94 7.92
N ARG A 193 1.95 4.94 7.65
CA ARG A 193 1.55 6.15 6.94
C ARG A 193 1.28 5.83 5.48
N GLN A 194 0.23 6.43 4.95
CA GLN A 194 -0.10 6.41 3.53
C GLN A 194 -0.05 7.85 3.05
N THR A 195 0.64 8.16 1.95
CA THR A 195 0.63 9.52 1.38
C THR A 195 -0.76 9.81 0.83
N LEU A 196 -1.29 11.00 1.10
CA LEU A 196 -2.62 11.42 0.65
C LEU A 196 -2.52 12.13 -0.70
N PRO A 197 -3.57 12.11 -1.55
CA PRO A 197 -3.59 12.97 -2.73
C PRO A 197 -3.45 14.44 -2.32
N TYR A 198 -2.68 15.22 -3.09
CA TYR A 198 -2.36 16.63 -2.81
C TYR A 198 -1.46 16.89 -1.59
N GLU A 199 -0.95 15.84 -0.95
CA GLU A 199 0.15 15.94 0.01
C GLU A 199 1.48 16.00 -0.74
N THR A 200 2.40 16.85 -0.27
CA THR A 200 3.79 16.78 -0.71
C THR A 200 4.68 16.29 0.41
N GLN A 201 5.63 15.44 0.08
CA GLN A 201 6.58 14.86 1.02
C GLN A 201 7.99 15.38 0.75
N ALA A 202 8.70 15.74 1.82
CA ALA A 202 10.07 16.21 1.73
C ALA A 202 11.02 15.06 1.34
N LEU A 203 12.01 15.37 0.49
CA LEU A 203 13.03 14.40 0.06
C LEU A 203 14.40 14.76 0.63
N PRO A 204 15.23 13.77 1.01
CA PRO A 204 16.48 14.03 1.73
C PRO A 204 17.59 14.63 0.86
N ASN A 205 17.56 14.35 -0.45
CA ASN A 205 18.60 14.73 -1.41
C ASN A 205 18.30 16.03 -2.19
N SER A 206 17.45 16.93 -1.66
CA SER A 206 17.05 18.16 -2.35
C SER A 206 18.17 19.15 -2.70
N HIS A 207 19.38 18.95 -2.17
CA HIS A 207 20.58 19.68 -2.56
C HIS A 207 21.08 19.29 -3.97
N ILE A 208 20.67 18.13 -4.48
CA ILE A 208 20.91 17.66 -5.84
C ILE A 208 19.89 18.36 -6.75
N GLY A 209 20.34 19.11 -7.75
CA GLY A 209 19.47 20.04 -8.49
C GLY A 209 18.30 19.43 -9.28
N PHE A 210 18.29 18.11 -9.48
CA PHE A 210 17.18 17.37 -10.08
C PHE A 210 16.25 16.69 -9.07
N VAL A 211 16.56 16.76 -7.78
CA VAL A 211 15.73 16.24 -6.68
C VAL A 211 14.88 17.39 -6.14
N PRO A 212 13.55 17.30 -6.19
CA PRO A 212 12.70 18.36 -5.66
C PRO A 212 12.78 18.39 -4.12
N GLU A 213 12.63 19.57 -3.51
CA GLU A 213 12.57 19.69 -2.05
C GLU A 213 11.38 18.95 -1.46
N ASN A 214 10.23 19.07 -2.12
CA ASN A 214 9.01 18.36 -1.80
C ASN A 214 8.41 17.77 -3.07
N SER A 215 7.93 16.52 -3.01
CA SER A 215 7.30 15.84 -4.14
C SER A 215 5.84 15.48 -3.84
N ASP A 216 4.96 15.71 -4.81
CA ASP A 216 3.59 15.20 -4.85
C ASP A 216 3.63 13.81 -5.50
N MET A 217 3.39 12.77 -4.71
CA MET A 217 3.53 11.38 -5.13
C MET A 217 2.48 10.93 -6.15
N PHE A 218 1.46 11.75 -6.39
CA PHE A 218 0.36 11.44 -7.30
C PHE A 218 0.22 12.48 -8.43
N LEU A 219 1.26 13.28 -8.67
CA LEU A 219 1.28 14.25 -9.76
C LEU A 219 1.28 13.55 -11.11
N GLU A 220 0.24 13.78 -11.90
CA GLU A 220 0.20 13.40 -13.32
C GLU A 220 1.08 14.34 -14.16
N LEU A 221 1.95 13.78 -14.98
CA LEU A 221 2.97 14.49 -15.74
C LEU A 221 2.83 14.24 -17.25
N ASP A 222 2.54 13.00 -17.67
CA ASP A 222 2.65 12.62 -19.09
C ASP A 222 1.35 12.14 -19.76
N HIS A 223 0.28 11.94 -18.99
CA HIS A 223 -1.04 11.49 -19.48
C HIS A 223 -1.06 10.09 -20.11
N ARG A 224 -0.03 9.26 -19.89
CA ARG A 224 0.03 7.90 -20.43
C ARG A 224 -0.79 6.93 -19.60
N ILE A 225 -1.29 5.90 -20.28
CA ILE A 225 -2.10 4.85 -19.65
C ILE A 225 -1.19 3.69 -19.27
N GLY A 226 -1.03 3.49 -17.97
CA GLY A 226 -0.42 2.30 -17.37
C GLY A 226 -1.38 1.11 -17.33
N PHE A 227 -0.85 -0.07 -17.03
CA PHE A 227 -1.65 -1.27 -16.86
C PHE A 227 -1.16 -2.17 -15.71
N GLN A 228 -2.10 -2.94 -15.16
CA GLN A 228 -1.82 -4.02 -14.22
C GLN A 228 -2.56 -5.28 -14.68
N ILE A 229 -1.92 -6.43 -14.55
CA ILE A 229 -2.58 -7.74 -14.66
C ILE A 229 -2.29 -8.54 -13.40
N SER A 230 -3.32 -9.13 -12.80
CA SER A 230 -3.15 -10.00 -11.62
C SER A 230 -4.04 -11.23 -11.72
N SER A 231 -3.52 -12.38 -11.29
CA SER A 231 -4.25 -13.62 -11.14
C SER A 231 -4.25 -14.04 -9.68
N GLN A 232 -5.40 -14.48 -9.17
CA GLN A 232 -5.53 -15.05 -7.84
C GLN A 232 -6.14 -16.44 -7.92
N TRP A 233 -5.46 -17.40 -7.32
CA TRP A 233 -6.00 -18.73 -7.06
C TRP A 233 -6.36 -18.83 -5.58
N THR A 234 -7.58 -19.27 -5.28
CA THR A 234 -8.03 -19.54 -3.91
C THR A 234 -8.40 -21.01 -3.80
N TRP A 235 -7.82 -21.70 -2.82
CA TRP A 235 -8.24 -23.04 -2.41
C TRP A 235 -8.98 -22.93 -1.08
N HIS A 236 -10.28 -23.23 -1.11
CA HIS A 236 -11.17 -23.11 0.03
C HIS A 236 -10.60 -23.84 1.25
N LYS A 237 -10.68 -23.20 2.42
CA LYS A 237 -10.14 -23.68 3.71
C LYS A 237 -8.62 -23.83 3.80
N HIS A 238 -7.87 -23.68 2.70
CA HIS A 238 -6.41 -23.85 2.67
C HIS A 238 -5.69 -22.51 2.52
N GLY A 239 -5.95 -21.75 1.46
CA GLY A 239 -5.19 -20.54 1.22
C GLY A 239 -5.46 -19.87 -0.13
N ARG A 240 -4.64 -18.89 -0.46
CA ARG A 240 -4.67 -18.18 -1.74
C ARG A 240 -3.27 -17.76 -2.18
N ILE A 241 -3.09 -17.72 -3.50
CA ILE A 241 -1.90 -17.21 -4.17
C ILE A 241 -2.34 -16.08 -5.08
N LEU A 242 -1.63 -14.96 -5.03
CA LEU A 242 -1.81 -13.78 -5.87
C LEU A 242 -0.51 -13.55 -6.64
N LEU A 243 -0.58 -13.48 -7.96
CA LEU A 243 0.54 -13.11 -8.82
C LEU A 243 0.13 -11.95 -9.73
N GLY A 244 1.07 -11.10 -10.11
CA GLY A 244 0.77 -10.05 -11.06
C GLY A 244 1.98 -9.27 -11.56
N TYR A 245 1.71 -8.44 -12.56
CA TYR A 245 2.65 -7.51 -13.18
C TYR A 245 1.99 -6.13 -13.31
N TYR A 246 2.77 -5.09 -13.07
CA TYR A 246 2.37 -3.69 -13.11
C TYR A 246 3.39 -2.90 -13.92
N ASP A 247 2.89 -1.98 -14.74
CA ASP A 247 3.68 -1.06 -15.55
C ASP A 247 2.93 0.27 -15.72
N ASN A 248 3.45 1.37 -15.17
CA ASN A 248 2.80 2.68 -15.25
C ASN A 248 2.88 3.32 -16.65
N GLN A 249 3.70 2.77 -17.54
CA GLN A 249 3.92 3.30 -18.87
C GLN A 249 4.50 4.71 -19.01
N ALA A 250 4.95 5.31 -17.90
CA ALA A 250 5.43 6.68 -17.87
C ALA A 250 6.61 6.94 -18.84
N ASP A 251 6.68 8.16 -19.38
CA ASP A 251 7.78 8.70 -20.16
C ASP A 251 8.84 9.27 -19.22
N PRO A 252 9.98 8.59 -19.03
CA PRO A 252 10.96 8.96 -18.01
C PRO A 252 11.70 10.29 -18.30
N LYS A 253 11.39 10.96 -19.42
CA LYS A 253 11.99 12.23 -19.84
C LYS A 253 11.11 13.44 -19.47
N VAL A 254 9.87 13.21 -19.05
CA VAL A 254 8.92 14.29 -18.76
C VAL A 254 9.17 14.83 -17.35
N VAL A 255 9.32 16.15 -17.24
CA VAL A 255 9.52 16.87 -15.99
C VAL A 255 8.63 18.10 -15.93
N LYS A 256 8.06 18.36 -14.75
CA LYS A 256 7.36 19.61 -14.43
C LYS A 256 7.68 20.00 -13.00
N ASN A 257 8.08 21.25 -12.76
CA ASN A 257 8.40 21.76 -11.43
C ASN A 257 9.41 20.88 -10.66
N VAL A 258 10.47 20.42 -11.34
CA VAL A 258 11.51 19.53 -10.77
C VAL A 258 10.98 18.15 -10.35
N GLN A 259 9.74 17.79 -10.71
CA GLN A 259 9.17 16.46 -10.51
C GLN A 259 9.07 15.72 -11.84
N TRP A 260 9.58 14.50 -11.85
CA TRP A 260 9.78 13.74 -13.08
C TRP A 260 8.81 12.58 -13.11
N ALA A 261 8.45 12.20 -14.33
CA ALA A 261 7.81 10.94 -14.57
C ALA A 261 8.87 9.85 -14.49
N TRP A 262 8.56 8.76 -13.81
CA TRP A 262 9.42 7.61 -13.56
C TRP A 262 8.81 6.41 -14.23
N ARG A 263 9.53 5.76 -15.14
CA ARG A 263 9.06 4.51 -15.72
C ARG A 263 9.22 3.38 -14.71
N THR A 264 8.12 2.95 -14.10
CA THR A 264 8.13 1.98 -13.00
C THR A 264 7.38 0.71 -13.34
N ARG A 265 8.08 -0.42 -13.16
CA ARG A 265 7.61 -1.76 -13.53
C ARG A 265 7.89 -2.73 -12.40
N LEU A 266 6.95 -3.60 -12.06
CA LEU A 266 7.15 -4.63 -11.05
C LEU A 266 6.34 -5.90 -11.31
N SER A 267 6.89 -7.02 -10.89
CA SER A 267 6.18 -8.29 -10.70
C SER A 267 6.02 -8.55 -9.21
N HIS A 268 4.90 -9.15 -8.80
CA HIS A 268 4.64 -9.48 -7.41
C HIS A 268 4.05 -10.88 -7.24
N LEU A 269 4.37 -11.49 -6.09
CA LEU A 269 3.84 -12.74 -5.60
C LEU A 269 3.35 -12.54 -4.16
N GLY A 270 2.17 -13.03 -3.85
CA GLY A 270 1.60 -13.07 -2.51
C GLY A 270 1.04 -14.45 -2.22
N ILE A 271 1.37 -15.00 -1.06
CA ILE A 271 0.87 -16.29 -0.59
C ILE A 271 0.25 -16.07 0.78
N LYS A 272 -0.95 -16.60 0.99
CA LYS A 272 -1.56 -16.72 2.31
C LYS A 272 -2.07 -18.14 2.49
N TRP A 273 -1.60 -18.83 3.51
CA TRP A 273 -1.89 -20.24 3.75
C TRP A 273 -2.27 -20.51 5.20
N GLN A 274 -3.22 -21.41 5.43
CA GLN A 274 -3.53 -21.95 6.74
C GLN A 274 -2.63 -23.16 6.98
N LEU A 275 -1.75 -23.04 7.96
CA LEU A 275 -0.94 -24.15 8.46
C LEU A 275 -1.69 -24.91 9.56
N ALA A 276 -1.10 -26.02 10.02
CA ALA A 276 -1.63 -26.79 11.12
C ALA A 276 -1.85 -25.91 12.38
N GLN A 277 -2.81 -26.32 13.21
CA GLN A 277 -3.10 -25.67 14.51
C GLN A 277 -3.54 -24.19 14.40
N GLY A 278 -4.10 -23.79 13.24
CA GLY A 278 -4.67 -22.46 13.03
C GLY A 278 -3.64 -21.34 12.90
N VAL A 279 -2.41 -21.66 12.49
CA VAL A 279 -1.37 -20.68 12.18
C VAL A 279 -1.57 -20.19 10.75
N GLU A 280 -1.68 -18.87 10.56
CA GLU A 280 -1.68 -18.24 9.25
C GLU A 280 -0.23 -17.98 8.82
N PHE A 281 0.18 -18.54 7.68
CA PHE A 281 1.40 -18.16 6.98
C PHE A 281 1.07 -17.13 5.89
N ILE A 282 1.84 -16.05 5.83
CA ILE A 282 1.70 -15.02 4.79
C ILE A 282 3.08 -14.70 4.27
N SER A 283 3.25 -14.67 2.96
CA SER A 283 4.48 -14.18 2.33
C SER A 283 4.11 -13.27 1.17
N GLN A 284 4.91 -12.24 0.98
CA GLN A 284 4.87 -11.42 -0.23
C GLN A 284 6.29 -11.16 -0.71
N TYR A 285 6.44 -11.07 -2.01
CA TYR A 285 7.67 -10.67 -2.67
C TYR A 285 7.32 -9.82 -3.88
N LEU A 286 8.04 -8.73 -4.09
CA LEU A 286 7.99 -7.96 -5.32
C LEU A 286 9.39 -7.65 -5.80
N ARG A 287 9.53 -7.53 -7.12
CA ARG A 287 10.76 -7.09 -7.78
C ARG A 287 10.41 -6.24 -8.98
N GLY A 288 11.17 -5.18 -9.18
CA GLY A 288 10.92 -4.24 -10.26
C GLY A 288 12.15 -3.42 -10.64
N ASN A 289 11.90 -2.45 -11.48
CA ASN A 289 12.84 -1.39 -11.80
C ASN A 289 12.10 -0.06 -11.97
N THR A 290 12.84 1.02 -11.79
CA THR A 290 12.39 2.38 -12.01
C THR A 290 13.46 3.18 -12.75
N LEU A 291 13.03 4.04 -13.66
CA LEU A 291 13.92 4.79 -14.55
C LEU A 291 13.48 6.25 -14.64
N MET A 292 14.46 7.13 -14.52
CA MET A 292 14.34 8.57 -14.63
C MET A 292 15.46 9.07 -15.56
N GLN A 293 15.15 9.89 -16.56
CA GLN A 293 16.10 10.29 -17.61
C GLN A 293 16.16 11.81 -17.81
N THR A 294 17.28 12.28 -18.36
CA THR A 294 17.39 13.62 -18.97
C THR A 294 16.21 13.88 -19.91
N THR A 295 15.80 15.15 -20.05
CA THR A 295 14.69 15.53 -20.96
C THR A 295 14.98 15.21 -22.43
N SER A 296 16.25 15.15 -22.82
CA SER A 296 16.73 14.68 -24.12
C SER A 296 16.68 13.15 -24.28
N GLY A 297 16.61 12.40 -23.17
CA GLY A 297 16.77 10.95 -23.14
C GLY A 297 18.20 10.47 -23.42
N SER A 298 19.19 11.36 -23.32
CA SER A 298 20.60 11.04 -23.62
C SER A 298 21.34 10.35 -22.47
N ALA A 299 20.83 10.47 -21.25
CA ALA A 299 21.35 9.82 -20.06
C ALA A 299 20.24 9.46 -19.07
N ASP A 300 20.44 8.34 -18.39
CA ASP A 300 19.68 7.92 -17.22
C ASP A 300 20.21 8.71 -16.02
N LEU A 301 19.35 9.45 -15.35
CA LEU A 301 19.71 10.23 -14.16
C LEU A 301 19.46 9.45 -12.89
N VAL A 302 18.46 8.55 -12.89
CA VAL A 302 18.35 7.46 -11.91
C VAL A 302 17.91 6.18 -12.62
N ASN A 303 18.58 5.07 -12.36
CA ASN A 303 18.21 3.75 -12.89
C ASN A 303 18.35 2.67 -11.81
N ASN A 304 17.24 2.33 -11.17
CA ASN A 304 17.22 1.45 -10.01
C ASN A 304 16.51 0.13 -10.33
N ASP A 305 17.17 -0.99 -10.03
CA ASP A 305 16.47 -2.24 -9.74
C ASP A 305 16.09 -2.26 -8.25
N TYR A 306 14.95 -2.83 -7.91
CA TYR A 306 14.53 -2.95 -6.52
C TYR A 306 13.80 -4.26 -6.26
N ASP A 307 13.88 -4.73 -5.02
CA ASP A 307 13.09 -5.85 -4.53
C ASP A 307 12.78 -5.70 -3.05
N SER A 308 11.68 -6.32 -2.63
CA SER A 308 11.37 -6.48 -1.22
C SER A 308 10.49 -7.70 -1.01
N GLY A 309 10.75 -8.45 0.06
CA GLY A 309 9.94 -9.59 0.43
C GLY A 309 9.91 -9.85 1.92
N PHE A 310 8.85 -10.51 2.35
CA PHE A 310 8.69 -10.95 3.73
C PHE A 310 8.05 -12.33 3.85
N VAL A 311 8.28 -12.93 5.00
CA VAL A 311 7.51 -14.05 5.54
C VAL A 311 6.93 -13.66 6.90
N MET A 312 5.69 -14.06 7.15
CA MET A 312 4.96 -13.77 8.37
C MET A 312 4.24 -15.03 8.85
N LEU A 313 4.28 -15.25 10.17
CA LEU A 313 3.45 -16.21 10.87
C LEU A 313 2.54 -15.45 11.83
N SER A 314 1.25 -15.81 11.85
CA SER A 314 0.28 -15.21 12.76
C SER A 314 -0.64 -16.28 13.34
N LYS A 315 -0.80 -16.28 14.66
CA LYS A 315 -1.71 -17.19 15.37
C LYS A 315 -2.71 -16.40 16.19
N LYS A 316 -4.00 -16.68 16.00
CA LYS A 316 -5.10 -16.13 16.80
C LYS A 316 -5.64 -17.19 17.76
N ILE A 317 -5.64 -16.90 19.06
CA ILE A 317 -6.21 -17.76 20.10
C ILE A 317 -7.18 -16.90 20.93
N ASN A 318 -8.48 -17.19 20.83
CA ASN A 318 -9.54 -16.43 21.49
C ASN A 318 -9.48 -14.92 21.16
N ARG A 319 -9.14 -14.09 22.15
CA ARG A 319 -9.00 -12.63 22.04
C ARG A 319 -7.56 -12.18 21.74
N HIS A 320 -6.61 -13.10 21.65
CA HIS A 320 -5.20 -12.83 21.48
C HIS A 320 -4.76 -13.14 20.04
N ARG A 321 -3.89 -12.32 19.48
CA ARG A 321 -3.16 -12.61 18.25
C ARG A 321 -1.69 -12.30 18.45
N LEU A 322 -0.83 -13.23 18.06
CA LEU A 322 0.60 -13.03 17.95
C LEU A 322 0.99 -13.10 16.48
N SER A 323 1.72 -12.10 16.00
CA SER A 323 2.23 -12.04 14.62
C SER A 323 3.73 -11.77 14.66
N THR A 324 4.49 -12.48 13.84
CA THR A 324 5.91 -12.20 13.61
C THR A 324 6.20 -12.12 12.12
N ARG A 325 7.05 -11.19 11.71
CA ARG A 325 7.42 -10.96 10.32
C ARG A 325 8.93 -10.77 10.19
N LEU A 326 9.52 -11.39 9.17
CA LEU A 326 10.92 -11.24 8.78
C LEU A 326 10.97 -10.75 7.33
N GLU A 327 11.79 -9.76 7.05
CA GLU A 327 11.79 -9.05 5.76
C GLU A 327 13.21 -8.78 5.27
N THR A 328 13.36 -8.70 3.94
CA THR A 328 14.55 -8.22 3.25
C THR A 328 14.13 -7.26 2.15
N PHE A 329 15.00 -6.32 1.81
CA PHE A 329 14.76 -5.35 0.77
C PHE A 329 16.07 -4.85 0.19
N SER A 330 16.02 -4.41 -1.07
CA SER A 330 17.17 -3.79 -1.73
C SER A 330 16.75 -2.76 -2.78
N VAL A 331 17.68 -1.85 -3.06
CA VAL A 331 17.75 -0.99 -4.24
C VAL A 331 19.17 -1.14 -4.79
N SER A 332 19.29 -1.48 -6.06
CA SER A 332 20.57 -1.53 -6.78
C SER A 332 20.59 -0.42 -7.81
N ASP A 333 21.46 0.55 -7.57
CA ASP A 333 21.66 1.69 -8.47
C ASP A 333 22.58 1.31 -9.63
N LYS A 334 22.14 1.62 -10.85
CA LYS A 334 22.82 1.26 -12.11
C LYS A 334 23.31 2.45 -12.89
N ASP A 335 23.01 3.68 -12.45
CA ASP A 335 23.59 4.85 -13.10
C ASP A 335 25.02 5.11 -12.59
N SER A 336 25.61 6.23 -13.02
CA SER A 336 27.02 6.55 -12.76
C SER A 336 27.21 7.77 -11.85
N PHE A 337 26.13 8.33 -11.32
CA PHE A 337 26.15 9.55 -10.52
C PHE A 337 26.49 9.24 -9.06
N THR A 338 27.79 9.19 -8.76
CA THR A 338 28.30 8.93 -7.39
C THR A 338 27.82 9.90 -6.30
N PHE A 339 27.32 11.09 -6.67
CA PHE A 339 26.76 12.05 -5.72
C PHE A 339 25.28 11.78 -5.39
N ASP A 340 24.61 10.88 -6.11
CA ASP A 340 23.23 10.41 -5.88
C ASP A 340 23.21 8.88 -5.71
N ASP A 341 24.05 8.34 -4.82
CA ASP A 341 24.12 6.89 -4.60
C ASP A 341 22.84 6.37 -3.92
N ASN A 342 21.95 5.77 -4.72
CA ASN A 342 20.66 5.27 -4.28
C ASN A 342 20.70 3.80 -3.82
N ASN A 343 21.89 3.18 -3.76
CA ASN A 343 22.01 1.80 -3.29
C ASN A 343 21.46 1.63 -1.87
N GLU A 344 20.74 0.53 -1.66
CA GLU A 344 20.25 0.15 -0.34
C GLU A 344 20.17 -1.36 -0.23
N HIS A 345 20.50 -1.87 0.95
CA HIS A 345 20.09 -3.21 1.34
C HIS A 345 19.77 -3.25 2.83
N GLY A 346 18.77 -4.05 3.20
CA GLY A 346 18.42 -4.18 4.59
C GLY A 346 17.52 -5.36 4.90
N LYS A 347 17.38 -5.59 6.20
CA LYS A 347 16.58 -6.66 6.79
C LYS A 347 15.81 -6.11 7.97
N ALA A 348 14.64 -6.69 8.21
CA ALA A 348 13.79 -6.26 9.31
C ALA A 348 13.12 -7.43 10.02
N PHE A 349 12.80 -7.19 11.28
CA PHE A 349 12.01 -8.07 12.13
C PHE A 349 10.90 -7.28 12.82
N THR A 350 9.69 -7.82 12.79
CA THR A 350 8.54 -7.31 13.55
C THR A 350 7.97 -8.42 14.43
N LEU A 351 7.68 -8.08 15.69
CA LEU A 351 6.88 -8.89 16.60
C LEU A 351 5.72 -8.05 17.12
N ASN A 352 4.50 -8.51 16.91
CA ASN A 352 3.30 -7.83 17.37
C ASN A 352 2.40 -8.75 18.18
N TYR A 353 1.94 -8.26 19.31
CA TYR A 353 0.91 -8.87 20.13
C TYR A 353 -0.34 -7.98 20.14
N SER A 354 -1.49 -8.58 19.89
CA SER A 354 -2.80 -7.90 19.87
C SER A 354 -3.76 -8.57 20.82
N TYR A 355 -4.42 -7.77 21.65
CA TYR A 355 -5.49 -8.20 22.54
C TYR A 355 -6.79 -7.47 22.21
N ARG A 356 -7.82 -8.22 21.84
CA ARG A 356 -9.17 -7.72 21.59
C ARG A 356 -9.91 -7.55 22.91
N LEU A 357 -9.84 -6.34 23.48
CA LEU A 357 -10.51 -5.99 24.73
C LEU A 357 -12.05 -6.03 24.59
N HIS A 358 -12.57 -5.41 23.52
CA HIS A 358 -13.98 -5.44 23.12
C HIS A 358 -14.08 -5.77 21.63
N LYS A 359 -15.29 -6.03 21.09
CA LYS A 359 -15.46 -6.27 19.64
C LYS A 359 -14.86 -5.15 18.77
N GLN A 360 -14.86 -3.92 19.29
CA GLN A 360 -14.45 -2.69 18.63
C GLN A 360 -13.08 -2.17 19.09
N VAL A 361 -12.57 -2.63 20.25
CA VAL A 361 -11.37 -2.08 20.89
C VAL A 361 -10.26 -3.12 20.92
N PHE A 362 -9.10 -2.76 20.37
CA PHE A 362 -7.90 -3.60 20.33
C PHE A 362 -6.73 -2.87 20.94
N LEU A 363 -6.03 -3.55 21.84
CA LEU A 363 -4.75 -3.11 22.40
C LEU A 363 -3.64 -3.84 21.67
N GLN A 364 -2.59 -3.14 21.25
CA GLN A 364 -1.44 -3.76 20.57
C GLN A 364 -0.12 -3.30 21.16
N THR A 365 0.85 -4.21 21.14
CA THR A 365 2.25 -3.93 21.44
C THR A 365 3.09 -4.49 20.30
N GLU A 366 3.87 -3.63 19.65
CA GLU A 366 4.71 -4.00 18.53
C GLU A 366 6.15 -3.59 18.75
N PHE A 367 7.07 -4.52 18.49
CA PHE A 367 8.50 -4.25 18.41
C PHE A 367 8.96 -4.42 16.95
N ASN A 368 9.68 -3.43 16.45
CA ASN A 368 10.33 -3.42 15.15
C ASN A 368 11.84 -3.25 15.33
N TRP A 369 12.60 -3.99 14.55
CA TRP A 369 14.05 -3.87 14.40
C TRP A 369 14.38 -3.87 12.92
N LEU A 370 15.20 -2.93 12.47
CA LEU A 370 15.62 -2.79 11.09
C LEU A 370 17.11 -2.48 11.03
N ASP A 371 17.83 -3.21 10.19
CA ASP A 371 19.25 -3.02 9.92
C ASP A 371 19.42 -2.78 8.42
N SER A 372 19.93 -1.60 8.04
CA SER A 372 20.13 -1.26 6.64
C SER A 372 21.41 -0.48 6.38
N HIS A 373 21.97 -0.71 5.19
CA HIS A 373 23.04 0.06 4.59
C HIS A 373 22.46 0.96 3.51
N ARG A 374 22.79 2.26 3.57
CA ARG A 374 22.41 3.26 2.57
C ARG A 374 23.48 4.36 2.49
N PRO A 375 24.32 4.40 1.45
CA PRO A 375 25.42 5.36 1.33
C PRO A 375 24.97 6.83 1.41
N SER A 376 23.83 7.17 0.79
CA SER A 376 23.25 8.51 0.82
C SER A 376 23.07 9.13 2.21
N ARG A 377 22.99 8.33 3.28
CA ARG A 377 22.96 8.82 4.68
C ARG A 377 24.18 9.68 5.04
N ALA A 378 25.35 9.38 4.49
CA ALA A 378 26.57 10.12 4.74
C ALA A 378 26.46 11.59 4.33
N GLY A 379 25.69 11.90 3.29
CA GLY A 379 25.41 13.28 2.85
C GLY A 379 24.67 14.13 3.88
N LYS A 380 23.99 13.51 4.85
CA LYS A 380 23.31 14.14 5.98
C LYS A 380 24.09 13.99 7.31
N GLY A 381 25.29 13.43 7.27
CA GLY A 381 26.12 13.19 8.46
C GLY A 381 25.71 11.96 9.29
N HIS A 382 24.86 11.08 8.73
CA HIS A 382 24.44 9.84 9.38
C HIS A 382 25.34 8.67 8.97
N ASN A 383 25.38 7.61 9.79
CA ASN A 383 26.06 6.38 9.44
C ASN A 383 25.35 5.68 8.26
N GLU A 384 26.11 5.27 7.25
CA GLU A 384 25.58 4.51 6.11
C GLU A 384 24.93 3.20 6.57
N ASN A 385 25.58 2.50 7.50
CA ASN A 385 25.04 1.34 8.19
C ASN A 385 24.35 1.78 9.48
N LEU A 386 23.05 1.56 9.58
CA LEU A 386 22.27 1.97 10.73
C LEU A 386 21.29 0.88 11.14
N ILE A 387 21.26 0.62 12.45
CA ILE A 387 20.25 -0.20 13.10
C ILE A 387 19.27 0.75 13.78
N GLU A 388 18.00 0.63 13.43
CA GLU A 388 16.91 1.39 14.04
C GLU A 388 15.95 0.43 14.76
N ARG A 389 15.38 0.88 15.87
CA ARG A 389 14.43 0.11 16.68
C ARG A 389 13.21 0.93 17.01
N GLN A 390 12.07 0.27 17.12
CA GLN A 390 10.84 0.94 17.53
C GLN A 390 9.96 0.03 18.37
N LEU A 391 9.55 0.53 19.53
CA LEU A 391 8.53 -0.08 20.38
C LEU A 391 7.27 0.78 20.37
N GLN A 392 6.13 0.17 20.08
CA GLN A 392 4.84 0.85 19.97
C GLN A 392 3.80 0.20 20.88
N PHE A 393 2.97 1.03 21.50
CA PHE A 393 1.76 0.64 22.21
C PHE A 393 0.59 1.36 21.57
N ALA A 394 -0.43 0.63 21.14
CA ALA A 394 -1.54 1.21 20.40
C ALA A 394 -2.90 0.81 20.96
N VAL A 395 -3.86 1.72 20.83
CA VAL A 395 -5.28 1.46 20.97
C VAL A 395 -5.94 1.72 19.61
N ARG A 396 -6.57 0.69 19.05
CA ARG A 396 -7.41 0.79 17.84
C ARG A 396 -8.87 0.66 18.22
N TYR A 397 -9.66 1.63 17.80
CA TYR A 397 -11.12 1.61 17.90
C TYR A 397 -11.74 1.53 16.50
N PHE A 398 -12.46 0.46 16.22
CA PHE A 398 -13.24 0.27 15.00
C PHE A 398 -14.73 0.48 15.31
N PHE A 399 -15.44 1.26 14.51
CA PHE A 399 -16.88 1.49 14.68
C PHE A 399 -17.66 1.20 13.42
#